data_AF-A0A7V3JQV2-F1
#
_entry.id   AF-A0A7V3JQV2-F1
#
_cell.length_a   1.000
_cell.length_b   1.000
_cell.length_c   1.000
_cell.angle_alpha   90.00
_cell.angle_beta   90.00
_cell.angle_gamma   90.00
#
_symmetry.space_group_name_H-M   'P 1'
#
loop_
_entity.id
_entity.type
_entity.pdbx_description
1 polymer ?
#
loop_
_entity_poly.entity_id
_entity_poly.type
_entity_poly.pdbx_seq_one_letter_code
_entity_poly.pdbx_strand_id
1 'polypeptide(L)'
;MAGGNSWTAWRPWAGEWAGRIRPMERVSRERLRHAPDSPEFRQQDASLPQALHAMRAAAGEELSEPKLGQPYRKVLESLEEHGPGLVRFVDDPRIAMDNNA
;
A
#
# COMPACT_ATOMS: atom_id res chain seq x y z
N MET A 1 16.82 17.31 27.25
CA MET A 1 17.36 16.58 26.09
C MET A 1 16.37 15.49 25.70
N ALA A 2 15.77 15.56 24.53
CA ALA A 2 14.90 14.49 24.02
C ALA A 2 14.98 14.48 22.49
N GLY A 3 15.97 13.76 21.96
CA GLY A 3 16.17 13.61 20.53
C GLY A 3 17.02 12.38 20.29
N GLY A 4 16.37 11.22 20.15
CA GLY A 4 17.11 9.96 19.95
C GLY A 4 16.28 8.72 19.63
N ASN A 5 14.97 8.67 19.96
CA ASN A 5 14.22 7.40 19.93
C ASN A 5 13.20 7.23 18.79
N SER A 6 12.87 8.26 18.01
CA SER A 6 11.84 8.15 16.96
C SER A 6 12.37 7.46 15.69
N TRP A 7 13.59 7.76 15.26
CA TRP A 7 14.17 7.22 14.02
C TRP A 7 14.51 5.73 14.09
N THR A 8 14.85 5.22 15.28
CA THR A 8 15.18 3.81 15.49
C THR A 8 13.94 2.92 15.50
N ALA A 9 12.82 3.41 16.04
CA ALA A 9 11.53 2.70 15.99
C ALA A 9 10.83 2.86 14.63
N TRP A 10 11.06 3.98 13.93
CA TRP A 10 10.47 4.24 12.62
C TRP A 10 10.98 3.32 11.51
N ARG A 11 12.30 3.06 11.47
CA ARG A 11 12.91 2.27 10.39
C ARG A 11 12.38 0.83 10.28
N PRO A 12 12.27 0.07 11.37
CA PRO A 12 11.66 -1.27 11.34
C PRO A 12 10.20 -1.21 10.88
N TRP A 13 9.40 -0.32 11.47
CA TRP A 13 7.99 -0.15 11.12
C TRP A 13 7.79 0.19 9.64
N ALA A 14 8.54 1.17 9.13
CA ALA A 14 8.50 1.56 7.72
C ALA A 14 8.98 0.43 6.81
N GLY A 15 9.96 -0.37 7.24
CA GLY A 15 10.43 -1.55 6.51
C GLY A 15 9.37 -2.64 6.40
N GLU A 16 8.64 -2.92 7.49
CA GLU A 16 7.53 -3.88 7.47
C GLU A 16 6.40 -3.39 6.56
N TRP A 17 6.03 -2.12 6.65
CA TRP A 17 5.01 -1.52 5.79
C TRP A 17 5.41 -1.50 4.31
N ALA A 18 6.67 -1.21 4.00
CA ALA A 18 7.20 -1.38 2.65
C ALA A 18 7.07 -2.86 2.20
N GLY A 19 7.31 -3.82 3.09
CA GLY A 19 7.08 -5.24 2.85
C GLY A 19 5.63 -5.57 2.48
N ARG A 20 4.65 -4.96 3.16
CA ARG A 20 3.21 -5.15 2.91
C ARG A 20 2.76 -4.53 1.57
N ILE A 21 3.38 -3.44 1.13
CA ILE A 21 3.04 -2.73 -0.12
C ILE A 21 3.75 -3.34 -1.34
N ARG A 22 4.94 -3.92 -1.17
CA ARG A 22 5.75 -4.52 -2.25
C ARG A 22 5.00 -5.50 -3.18
N PRO A 23 4.11 -6.39 -2.69
CA PRO A 23 3.32 -7.25 -3.56
C PRO A 23 2.48 -6.48 -4.57
N MET A 24 1.83 -5.39 -4.15
CA MET A 24 1.00 -4.54 -5.02
C MET A 24 1.86 -3.88 -6.10
N GLU A 25 3.01 -3.31 -5.72
CA GLU A 25 3.94 -2.75 -6.70
C GLU A 25 4.49 -3.79 -7.68
N ARG A 26 4.76 -5.01 -7.20
CA ARG A 26 5.27 -6.10 -8.05
C ARG A 26 4.23 -6.51 -9.07
N VAL A 27 2.99 -6.75 -8.63
CA VAL A 27 1.87 -7.11 -9.52
C VAL A 27 1.62 -6.00 -10.53
N SER A 28 1.62 -4.74 -10.08
CA SER A 28 1.44 -3.59 -10.96
C SER A 28 2.56 -3.44 -12.00
N ARG A 29 3.83 -3.66 -11.62
CA ARG A 29 4.94 -3.69 -12.58
C ARG A 29 4.85 -4.87 -13.54
N GLU A 30 4.41 -6.03 -13.07
CA GLU A 30 4.33 -7.24 -13.89
C GLU A 30 3.21 -7.15 -14.92
N ARG A 31 2.01 -6.67 -14.56
CA ARG A 31 0.92 -6.50 -15.54
C ARG A 31 1.32 -5.57 -16.70
N LEU A 32 2.10 -4.51 -16.43
CA LEU A 32 2.58 -3.56 -17.43
C LEU A 32 3.62 -4.14 -18.42
N ARG A 33 4.15 -5.34 -18.17
CA ARG A 33 5.02 -6.05 -19.12
C ARG A 33 4.25 -6.79 -20.21
N HIS A 34 2.95 -6.97 -20.01
CA HIS A 34 2.07 -7.68 -20.92
C HIS A 34 1.21 -6.69 -21.70
N ALA A 35 0.75 -7.09 -22.88
CA ALA A 35 -0.18 -6.27 -23.64
C ALA A 35 -1.47 -6.04 -22.81
N PRO A 36 -2.07 -4.84 -22.84
CA PRO A 36 -3.36 -4.61 -22.21
C PRO A 36 -4.37 -5.67 -22.64
N ASP A 37 -5.15 -6.18 -21.69
CA ASP A 37 -6.14 -7.25 -21.90
C ASP A 37 -5.57 -8.58 -22.44
N SER A 38 -4.26 -8.84 -22.36
CA SER A 38 -3.76 -10.20 -22.54
C SER A 38 -4.19 -11.10 -21.38
N PRO A 39 -4.23 -12.44 -21.55
CA PRO A 39 -4.46 -13.37 -20.46
C PRO A 39 -3.51 -13.15 -19.27
N GLU A 40 -2.23 -12.89 -19.55
CA GLU A 40 -1.19 -12.63 -18.56
C GLU A 40 -1.44 -11.32 -17.83
N PHE A 41 -1.84 -10.26 -18.55
CA PHE A 41 -2.26 -8.99 -17.95
C PHE A 41 -3.40 -9.22 -16.96
N ARG A 42 -4.50 -9.84 -17.41
CA ARG A 42 -5.68 -10.10 -16.57
C ARG A 42 -5.37 -10.96 -15.35
N GLN A 43 -4.47 -11.94 -15.50
CA GLN A 43 -4.06 -12.79 -14.40
C GLN A 43 -3.36 -11.98 -13.29
N GLN A 44 -2.45 -11.07 -13.66
CA GLN A 44 -1.79 -10.20 -12.69
C GLN A 44 -2.78 -9.19 -12.11
N ASP A 45 -3.56 -8.54 -12.97
CA ASP A 45 -4.54 -7.52 -12.59
C ASP A 45 -5.56 -8.04 -11.56
N ALA A 46 -6.05 -9.27 -11.74
CA ALA A 46 -6.97 -9.93 -10.81
C ALA A 46 -6.41 -10.13 -9.39
N SER A 47 -5.09 -10.04 -9.20
CA SER A 47 -4.46 -10.18 -7.87
C SER A 47 -4.34 -8.85 -7.11
N LEU A 48 -4.54 -7.70 -7.78
CA LEU A 48 -4.46 -6.37 -7.14
C LEU A 48 -5.52 -6.14 -6.05
N PRO A 49 -6.81 -6.50 -6.25
CA PRO A 49 -7.81 -6.32 -5.21
C PRO A 49 -7.47 -7.07 -3.92
N GLN A 50 -6.87 -8.26 -4.04
CA GLN A 50 -6.47 -9.08 -2.88
C GLN A 50 -5.31 -8.43 -2.12
N ALA A 51 -4.30 -7.92 -2.84
CA ALA A 51 -3.18 -7.20 -2.23
C ALA A 51 -3.64 -5.91 -1.53
N LEU A 52 -4.56 -5.17 -2.15
CA LEU A 52 -5.17 -3.97 -1.56
C LEU A 52 -5.97 -4.30 -0.29
N HIS A 53 -6.79 -5.34 -0.34
CA HIS A 53 -7.57 -5.77 0.82
C HIS A 53 -6.67 -6.18 1.99
N ALA A 54 -5.61 -6.95 1.73
CA ALA A 54 -4.65 -7.35 2.77
C ALA A 54 -3.94 -6.16 3.40
N MET A 55 -3.55 -5.15 2.61
CA MET A 55 -2.93 -3.93 3.10
C MET A 55 -3.88 -3.13 4.01
N ARG A 56 -5.15 -2.96 3.60
CA ARG A 56 -6.17 -2.25 4.40
C ARG A 56 -6.52 -3.00 5.68
N ALA A 57 -6.63 -4.33 5.62
CA ALA A 57 -6.87 -5.15 6.81
C ALA A 57 -5.74 -4.96 7.84
N ALA A 58 -4.49 -5.00 7.41
CA ALA A 58 -3.34 -4.74 8.29
C ALA A 58 -3.35 -3.32 8.88
N ALA A 59 -3.77 -2.31 8.09
CA ALA A 59 -3.90 -0.93 8.58
C ALA A 59 -4.97 -0.83 9.68
N GLY A 60 -6.14 -1.44 9.44
CA GLY A 60 -7.23 -1.48 10.42
C GLY A 60 -6.87 -2.21 11.71
N GLU A 61 -6.19 -3.36 11.61
CA GLU A 61 -5.68 -4.10 12.76
C GLU A 61 -4.72 -3.24 13.58
N GLU A 62 -3.72 -2.62 12.95
CA GLU A 62 -2.74 -1.81 13.67
C GLU A 62 -3.36 -0.51 14.25
N LEU A 63 -4.32 0.12 13.55
CA LEU A 63 -5.07 1.26 14.08
C LEU A 63 -5.91 0.91 15.31
N SER A 64 -6.36 -0.34 15.44
CA SER A 64 -7.11 -0.82 16.60
C SER A 64 -6.26 -0.93 17.86
N GLU A 65 -4.92 -0.96 17.73
CA GLU A 65 -4.00 -1.06 18.86
C GLU A 65 -3.96 0.25 19.68
N PRO A 66 -4.43 0.25 20.95
CA PRO A 66 -4.52 1.47 21.76
C PRO A 66 -3.15 2.09 22.07
N LYS A 67 -2.08 1.29 21.99
CA LYS A 67 -0.71 1.69 22.28
C LYS A 67 0.05 2.18 21.05
N LEU A 68 -0.59 2.19 19.87
CA LEU A 68 0.04 2.69 18.64
C LEU A 68 0.45 4.15 18.80
N GLY A 69 1.73 4.43 18.58
CA GLY A 69 2.28 5.79 18.67
C GLY A 69 1.62 6.75 17.66
N GLN A 70 1.39 7.99 18.11
CA GLN A 70 0.75 9.05 17.31
C GLN A 70 1.34 9.24 15.89
N PRO A 71 2.67 9.20 15.67
CA PRO A 71 3.23 9.31 14.32
C PRO A 71 2.78 8.20 13.37
N TYR A 72 2.71 6.95 13.85
CA TYR A 72 2.29 5.80 13.04
C TYR A 72 0.80 5.84 12.76
N ARG A 73 0.00 6.14 13.79
CA ARG A 73 -1.45 6.30 13.68
C ARG A 73 -1.85 7.29 12.58
N LYS A 74 -1.23 8.47 12.55
CA LYS A 74 -1.50 9.48 11.52
C LYS A 74 -1.20 9.00 10.09
N VAL A 75 -0.18 8.17 9.91
CA VAL A 75 0.15 7.63 8.58
C VAL A 75 -0.93 6.64 8.14
N LEU A 76 -1.37 5.76 9.04
CA LEU A 76 -2.42 4.79 8.74
C LEU A 76 -3.79 5.43 8.54
N GLU A 77 -4.13 6.46 9.34
CA GLU A 77 -5.33 7.27 9.12
C GLU A 77 -5.30 7.96 7.75
N SER A 78 -4.15 8.53 7.37
CA SER A 78 -3.95 9.13 6.04
C SER A 78 -4.09 8.10 4.90
N LEU A 79 -3.61 6.87 5.10
CA LEU A 79 -3.78 5.77 4.17
C LEU A 79 -5.27 5.39 4.00
N GLU A 80 -6.05 5.34 5.07
CA GLU A 80 -7.49 5.06 5.00
C GLU A 80 -8.27 6.21 4.35
N GLU A 81 -7.98 7.46 4.72
CA GLU A 81 -8.67 8.66 4.23
C GLU A 81 -8.40 8.94 2.75
N HIS A 82 -7.14 8.82 2.32
CA HIS A 82 -6.73 9.14 0.94
C HIS A 82 -6.55 7.90 0.06
N GLY A 83 -6.56 6.70 0.65
CA GLY A 83 -6.39 5.42 -0.03
C GLY A 83 -7.26 5.22 -1.26
N PRO A 84 -8.56 5.57 -1.26
CA PRO A 84 -9.41 5.46 -2.45
C PRO A 84 -8.87 6.23 -3.67
N GLY A 85 -8.20 7.37 -3.45
CA GLY A 85 -7.56 8.14 -4.52
C GLY A 85 -6.26 7.52 -5.02
N LEU A 86 -5.54 6.82 -4.14
CA LEU A 86 -4.23 6.23 -4.43
C LEU A 86 -4.30 4.88 -5.17
N VAL A 87 -5.46 4.22 -5.17
CA VAL A 87 -5.62 2.85 -5.69
C VAL A 87 -6.60 2.76 -6.85
N ARG A 88 -6.94 3.87 -7.50
CA ARG A 88 -7.87 3.88 -8.65
C ARG A 88 -7.43 2.95 -9.79
N PHE A 89 -6.12 2.73 -9.93
CA PHE A 89 -5.55 1.80 -10.91
C PHE A 89 -5.95 0.33 -10.71
N VAL A 90 -6.48 -0.02 -9.53
CA VAL A 90 -7.02 -1.34 -9.21
C VAL A 90 -8.40 -1.53 -9.85
N ASP A 91 -9.21 -0.48 -9.91
CA ASP A 91 -10.55 -0.50 -10.52
C ASP A 91 -10.51 -0.13 -12.02
N ASP A 92 -9.52 0.68 -12.44
CA ASP A 92 -9.30 1.07 -13.83
C ASP A 92 -7.81 0.89 -14.22
N PRO A 93 -7.46 -0.19 -14.95
CA PRO A 93 -6.08 -0.48 -15.33
C PRO A 93 -5.44 0.58 -16.26
N ARG A 94 -6.22 1.51 -16.81
CA ARG A 94 -5.72 2.62 -17.64
C ARG A 94 -5.08 3.73 -16.82
N ILE A 95 -5.35 3.78 -15.51
CA ILE A 95 -4.77 4.77 -14.60
C ILE A 95 -3.38 4.31 -14.17
N ALA A 96 -2.39 5.19 -14.29
CA ALA A 96 -1.03 4.93 -13.84
C ALA A 96 -0.98 4.77 -12.32
N MET A 97 -0.21 3.80 -11.83
CA MET A 97 -0.14 3.45 -10.40
C MET A 97 0.36 4.59 -9.50
N ASP A 98 1.30 5.39 -9.99
CA ASP A 98 1.88 6.49 -9.23
C ASP A 98 0.92 7.69 -9.09
N ASN A 99 -0.22 7.69 -9.80
CA ASN A 99 -1.20 8.78 -9.90
C ASN A 99 -0.56 10.17 -10.18
N ASN A 100 0.68 10.18 -10.66
CA ASN A 100 1.43 11.37 -11.03
C ASN A 100 1.34 11.47 -12.55
N ALA A 101 0.30 12.15 -13.03
CA ALA A 101 0.16 12.51 -14.44
C ALA A 101 1.11 13.67 -14.80
#